data_AF-A0A1Q8U046-F1
#
_entry.id   AF-A0A1Q8U046-F1
#
_cell.length_a   1.000
_cell.length_b   1.000
_cell.length_c   1.000
_cell.angle_alpha   90.00
_cell.angle_beta   90.00
_cell.angle_gamma   90.00
#
_symmetry.space_group_name_H-M   'P 1'
#
loop_
_entity.id
_entity.type
_entity.pdbx_description
1 polymer ?
#
loop_
_entity_poly.entity_id
_entity_poly.type
_entity_poly.pdbx_seq_one_letter_code
_entity_poly.pdbx_strand_id
1 'polypeptide(L)' 'MRVEYDASADMAYIYLVDRIAPGEAVRQVPAEDNTAILDYDSDGRLLGIELFSARRRLHSDLMSGAERIDREPRPPTE' A
#
# COMPACT_ATOMS: atom_id res chain seq x y z
N MET A 1 -8.65 -2.34 -9.68
CA MET A 1 -7.38 -2.53 -8.93
C MET A 1 -6.48 -1.35 -9.22
N ARG A 2 -5.98 -0.68 -8.20
CA ARG A 2 -5.13 0.52 -8.28
C ARG A 2 -3.88 0.29 -7.44
N VAL A 3 -2.74 0.83 -7.86
CA VAL A 3 -1.49 0.76 -7.09
C VAL A 3 -1.03 2.18 -6.84
N GLU A 4 -0.73 2.51 -5.59
CA GLU A 4 0.01 3.71 -5.22
C GLU A 4 1.44 3.30 -4.86
N TYR A 5 2.42 4.12 -5.23
CA TYR A 5 3.83 3.88 -4.98
C TYR A 5 4.50 5.12 -4.36
N ASP A 6 5.08 4.94 -3.17
CA ASP A 6 5.91 5.93 -2.49
C ASP A 6 7.39 5.59 -2.71
N ALA A 7 8.08 6.41 -3.51
CA ALA A 7 9.48 6.19 -3.84
C ALA A 7 10.44 6.55 -2.70
N SER A 8 10.00 7.36 -1.73
CA SER A 8 10.79 7.74 -0.57
C SER A 8 10.86 6.61 0.45
N ALA A 9 9.74 5.91 0.66
CA ALA A 9 9.65 4.76 1.55
C ALA A 9 10.00 3.43 0.86
N ASP A 10 10.07 3.40 -0.48
CA ASP A 10 10.09 2.18 -1.28
C ASP A 10 8.96 1.21 -0.90
N MET A 11 7.74 1.76 -0.82
CA MET A 11 6.52 1.05 -0.46
C MET A 11 5.45 1.23 -1.52
N ALA A 12 4.58 0.24 -1.66
CA ALA A 12 3.41 0.34 -2.51
C ALA A 12 2.16 -0.08 -1.76
N TYR A 13 1.05 0.60 -2.01
CA TYR A 13 -0.27 0.17 -1.59
C TYR A 13 -1.03 -0.40 -2.79
N ILE A 14 -1.48 -1.65 -2.71
CA ILE A 14 -2.28 -2.30 -3.74
C ILE A 14 -3.73 -2.32 -3.27
N TYR A 15 -4.58 -1.54 -3.93
CA TYR A 15 -6.02 -1.49 -3.67
C TYR A 15 -6.74 -2.61 -4.45
N LEU A 16 -7.39 -3.52 -3.73
CA LEU A 16 -8.20 -4.59 -4.32
C LEU A 16 -9.64 -4.17 -4.58
N VAL A 17 -10.07 -3.06 -3.97
CA VAL A 17 -11.35 -2.38 -4.18
C VAL A 17 -11.11 -0.96 -4.72
N ASP A 18 -12.13 -0.31 -5.26
CA ASP A 18 -11.98 1.02 -5.90
C ASP A 18 -11.54 2.11 -4.91
N ARG A 19 -12.01 2.03 -3.65
CA ARG A 19 -11.63 2.92 -2.56
C ARG A 19 -11.76 2.19 -1.23
N ILE A 20 -10.96 2.61 -0.25
CA ILE A 20 -11.07 2.19 1.15
C ILE A 20 -11.42 3.43 1.95
N ALA A 21 -12.60 3.46 2.57
CA ALA A 21 -13.05 4.58 3.40
C ALA A 21 -12.29 4.64 4.73
N PRO A 22 -12.18 5.82 5.36
CA PRO A 22 -11.59 5.93 6.69
C PRO A 22 -12.27 4.98 7.69
N GLY A 23 -11.48 4.12 8.34
CA GLY A 23 -11.96 3.12 9.29
C GLY A 23 -12.53 1.84 8.67
N GLU A 24 -12.52 1.68 7.35
CA GLU A 24 -13.00 0.45 6.70
C GLU A 24 -12.01 -0.71 6.89
N ALA A 25 -10.70 -0.45 6.83
CA ALA A 25 -9.67 -1.42 7.21
C ALA A 25 -9.58 -1.51 8.75
N VAL A 26 -10.32 -2.44 9.35
CA VAL A 26 -10.39 -2.60 10.81
C VAL A 26 -9.36 -3.56 11.37
N ARG A 27 -8.72 -4.36 10.51
CA ARG A 27 -7.71 -5.34 10.91
C ARG A 27 -6.56 -5.38 9.93
N GLN A 28 -5.35 -5.18 10.44
CA GLN A 28 -4.11 -5.22 9.68
C GLN A 28 -3.27 -6.42 10.15
N VAL A 29 -2.83 -7.27 9.23
CA VAL A 29 -2.06 -8.48 9.57
C VAL A 29 -0.79 -8.56 8.72
N PRO A 30 0.40 -8.72 9.33
CA PRO A 30 1.61 -9.01 8.58
C PRO A 30 1.47 -10.32 7.79
N ALA A 31 1.87 -10.30 6.52
CA ALA A 31 2.09 -11.53 5.77
C ALA A 31 3.14 -12.41 6.46
N GLU A 32 3.09 -13.73 6.26
CA GLU A 32 3.96 -14.68 6.96
C GLU A 32 5.47 -14.39 6.79
N ASP A 33 5.87 -13.89 5.63
CA ASP A 33 7.25 -13.54 5.31
C ASP A 33 7.62 -12.10 5.71
N ASN A 34 6.72 -11.37 6.38
CA ASN A 34 6.84 -9.98 6.79
C ASN A 34 7.13 -9.01 5.63
N THR A 35 6.73 -9.36 4.40
CA THR A 35 6.96 -8.51 3.23
C THR A 35 5.80 -7.57 2.92
N ALA A 36 4.66 -7.80 3.56
CA ALA A 36 3.49 -6.96 3.42
C ALA A 36 2.64 -6.90 4.69
N ILE A 37 1.77 -5.89 4.77
CA ILE A 37 0.62 -5.84 5.66
C ILE A 37 -0.64 -6.05 4.84
N LEU A 38 -1.54 -6.90 5.33
CA LEU A 38 -2.81 -7.24 4.73
C LEU A 38 -3.93 -6.51 5.48
N ASP A 39 -4.69 -5.68 4.76
CA ASP A 39 -5.77 -4.88 5.33
C ASP A 39 -7.13 -5.55 5.10
N TYR A 40 -7.87 -5.78 6.18
CA TYR A 40 -9.16 -6.46 6.16
C TYR A 40 -10.30 -5.58 6.69
N ASP A 41 -11.49 -5.77 6.10
CA ASP A 41 -12.75 -5.21 6.60
C ASP A 41 -13.28 -5.94 7.84
N SER A 42 -14.40 -5.47 8.38
CA SER A 42 -15.06 -6.05 9.57
C SER A 42 -15.62 -7.46 9.34
N ASP A 43 -15.84 -7.83 8.08
CA ASP A 43 -16.31 -9.16 7.69
C ASP A 43 -15.14 -10.12 7.41
N GLY A 44 -13.89 -9.65 7.55
CA GLY A 44 -12.69 -10.42 7.30
C GLY A 44 -12.31 -10.54 5.82
N ARG A 45 -12.84 -9.70 4.94
CA ARG A 45 -12.46 -9.64 3.51
C ARG A 45 -11.27 -8.72 3.31
N LEU A 46 -10.38 -9.10 2.39
CA LEU A 46 -9.17 -8.34 2.08
C LEU A 46 -9.51 -7.12 1.21
N LEU A 47 -9.07 -5.94 1.65
CA LEU A 47 -9.28 -4.66 0.97
C LEU A 47 -8.02 -4.19 0.23
N GLY A 48 -6.85 -4.42 0.82
CA GLY A 48 -5.60 -3.90 0.31
C GLY A 48 -4.36 -4.60 0.88
N ILE A 49 -3.22 -4.27 0.28
CA ILE A 49 -1.92 -4.83 0.61
C ILE A 49 -0.90 -3.68 0.66
N GLU A 50 -0.29 -3.46 1.82
CA GLU A 50 0.88 -2.58 1.97
C GLU A 50 2.14 -3.42 1.72
N LEU A 51 2.82 -3.23 0.60
CA LEU A 51 3.99 -4.01 0.20
C LEU A 51 5.29 -3.24 0.48
N PHE A 52 6.19 -3.85 1.25
CA PHE A 52 7.53 -3.31 1.50
C PHE A 52 8.49 -3.62 0.36
N SER A 53 9.47 -2.74 0.15
CA SER A 53 10.49 -2.89 -0.89
C SER A 53 9.89 -3.08 -2.30
N ALA A 54 8.92 -2.24 -2.60
CA ALA A 54 8.06 -2.35 -3.77
C ALA A 54 8.85 -2.43 -5.08
N ARG A 55 9.93 -1.66 -5.24
CA ARG A 55 10.78 -1.67 -6.46
C ARG A 55 11.22 -3.05 -6.91
N ARG A 56 11.59 -3.93 -5.97
CA ARG A 56 12.12 -5.26 -6.30
C ARG A 56 11.04 -6.35 -6.31
N ARG A 57 9.87 -6.09 -5.72
CA ARG A 57 8.83 -7.10 -5.48
C ARG A 57 7.65 -6.99 -6.43
N LEU A 58 7.30 -5.77 -6.85
CA LEU A 58 6.24 -5.55 -7.82
C LEU A 58 6.72 -5.91 -9.22
N HIS A 59 5.87 -6.62 -9.96
CA HIS A 59 6.09 -6.84 -11.39
C HIS A 59 6.13 -5.50 -12.12
N SER A 60 6.94 -5.39 -13.17
CA SER A 60 7.13 -4.16 -13.93
C SER A 60 5.82 -3.59 -14.49
N ASP A 61 4.89 -4.46 -14.87
CA ASP A 61 3.60 -4.03 -15.42
C ASP A 61 2.73 -3.32 -14.38
N LEU A 62 2.73 -3.81 -13.14
CA LEU A 62 2.05 -3.14 -12.03
C LEU A 62 2.77 -1.86 -11.62
N MET A 63 4.11 -1.87 -11.62
CA MET A 63 4.90 -0.69 -11.33
C MET A 63 4.69 0.42 -12.36
N SER A 64 4.53 0.06 -13.64
CA SER A 64 4.31 1.01 -14.73
C SER A 64 2.95 1.71 -14.65
N GLY A 65 1.96 1.04 -14.07
CA GLY A 65 0.62 1.60 -13.82
C GLY A 65 0.44 2.23 -12.44
N ALA A 66 1.47 2.26 -11.60
CA ALA A 66 1.37 2.77 -10.24
C ALA A 66 1.33 4.31 -10.21
N GLU A 67 0.38 4.84 -9.44
CA GLU A 67 0.31 6.25 -9.11
C GLU A 67 1.45 6.60 -8.15
N ARG A 68 2.33 7.53 -8.54
CA ARG A 68 3.40 8.00 -7.64
C ARG A 68 2.84 9.00 -6.65
N ILE A 69 3.00 8.72 -5.37
CA ILE A 69 2.48 9.54 -4.27
C ILE A 69 3.59 10.22 -3.47
N ASP A 70 4.77 10.38 -4.07
CA ASP A 70 5.97 10.96 -3.45
C ASP A 70 5.59 12.20 -2.63
N ARG A 71 5.56 12.05 -1.30
CA ARG A 71 5.33 13.18 -0.40
C ARG A 71 6.55 14.07 -0.50
N GLU A 72 6.37 15.33 -0.90
CA GLU A 72 7.38 16.34 -0.63
C GLU A 72 7.75 16.26 0.85
N PRO A 73 9.05 16.22 1.21
CA PRO A 73 9.44 16.22 2.61
C PRO A 73 8.82 17.43 3.27
N ARG A 74 7.94 17.20 4.26
CA ARG A 74 7.41 18.29 5.08
C ARG A 74 8.62 19.02 5.67
N PRO A 75 8.74 20.35 5.49
CA PRO A 75 9.82 21.10 6.10
C PRO A 75 9.77 20.87 7.62
N PRO A 76 10.93 20.76 8.29
CA PRO A 76 10.96 20.62 9.74
C PRO A 76 10.17 21.77 10.36
N THR A 77 9.25 21.44 11.26
CA THR A 77 8.56 22.45 12.07
C THR A 77 9.59 23.00 13.05
N GLU A 78 9.90 24.29 12.94
CA GLU A 78 10.72 25.04 13.91
C GLU A 78 10.06 25.11 15.29
#